data_AF-A0A957ICR1-F1
#
_entry.id   AF-A0A957ICR1-F1
#
_cell.length_a   1.000
_cell.length_b   1.000
_cell.length_c   1.000
_cell.angle_alpha   90.00
_cell.angle_beta   90.00
_cell.angle_gamma   90.00
#
_symmetry.space_group_name_H-M   'P 1'
#
loop_
_entity.id
_entity.type
_entity.pdbx_description
1 polymer ?
#
loop_
_entity_poly.entity_id
_entity_poly.type
_entity_poly.pdbx_seq_one_letter_code
_entity_poly.pdbx_strand_id
1 'polypeptide(L)'
;MQNRFQYMIFGAILTLLIIFGLLIFLLSPAQADNTFARAVNEGKPVETAVQITNQSVEIAAVTGDQTKHGQASNLTNVKSAPEVSIETQITTQQTNGDPITDTELILAQVWEFARQQERDLLGRERWIYIEKESYAPVQFKGGGSPDLPLNQLYPDDISTFEYWNHVDEAGFVYEWLSTNKSPDGVVRQSTVMSNGRSVNLTLRNAGLPEDYYTIETEQLQKVDLPTTFIYDLLEEVRYWSDVQMQAYQEKDSFIVSWEQMYAEPLETQLPEPVIGTRSVYIFDMNTGQLQTSELQFLPLNGKWQIQEQDTYLTIKWLPQLPHEADQLFQDAVNSLEQ
;
A
#
# COMPACT_ATOMS: atom_id res chain seq x y z
N MET A 1 -52.63 -17.77 -1.75
CA MET A 1 -51.78 -18.25 -0.63
C MET A 1 -50.58 -17.33 -0.34
N GLN A 2 -50.14 -16.46 -1.27
CA GLN A 2 -49.02 -15.53 -1.06
C GLN A 2 -49.15 -14.60 0.14
N ASN A 3 -50.35 -14.08 0.43
CA ASN A 3 -50.51 -13.13 1.54
C ASN A 3 -50.33 -13.77 2.92
N ARG A 4 -50.41 -15.11 3.07
CA ARG A 4 -50.16 -15.79 4.35
C ARG A 4 -48.68 -16.02 4.62
N PHE A 5 -47.84 -16.04 3.59
CA PHE A 5 -46.40 -16.25 3.70
C PHE A 5 -45.68 -14.97 4.14
N GLN A 6 -46.15 -13.81 3.67
CA GLN A 6 -45.61 -12.50 4.09
C GLN A 6 -45.81 -12.24 5.60
N TYR A 7 -46.96 -12.61 6.18
CA TYR A 7 -47.17 -12.51 7.63
C TYR A 7 -46.30 -13.48 8.44
N MET A 8 -45.91 -14.61 7.86
CA MET A 8 -45.02 -15.58 8.52
C MET A 8 -43.57 -15.06 8.56
N ILE A 9 -43.10 -14.43 7.48
CA ILE A 9 -41.77 -13.79 7.42
C ILE A 9 -41.72 -12.58 8.36
N PHE A 10 -42.75 -11.73 8.36
CA PHE A 10 -42.80 -10.57 9.26
C PHE A 10 -42.85 -10.99 10.73
N GLY A 11 -43.55 -12.09 11.04
CA GLY A 11 -43.56 -12.69 12.37
C GLY A 11 -42.19 -13.22 12.81
N ALA A 12 -41.45 -13.88 11.90
CA ALA A 12 -40.11 -14.39 12.20
C ALA A 12 -39.10 -13.26 12.45
N ILE A 13 -39.15 -12.19 11.66
CA ILE A 13 -38.27 -11.01 11.83
C ILE A 13 -38.54 -10.30 13.17
N LEU A 14 -39.83 -10.12 13.52
CA LEU A 14 -40.20 -9.50 14.81
C LEU A 14 -39.75 -10.35 16.01
N THR A 15 -39.83 -11.68 15.89
CA THR A 15 -39.39 -12.60 16.95
C THR A 15 -37.87 -12.58 17.12
N LEU A 16 -37.11 -12.51 16.02
CA LEU A 16 -35.65 -12.35 16.06
C LEU A 16 -35.22 -11.04 16.72
N LEU A 17 -35.89 -9.92 16.42
CA LEU A 17 -35.59 -8.63 17.05
C LEU A 17 -35.82 -8.64 18.57
N ILE A 18 -36.86 -9.33 19.04
CA ILE A 18 -37.13 -9.47 20.48
C ILE A 18 -36.06 -10.35 21.16
N ILE A 19 -35.63 -11.43 20.49
CA ILE A 19 -34.55 -12.30 21.00
C ILE A 19 -33.22 -11.56 21.07
N PHE A 20 -32.85 -10.79 20.03
CA PHE A 20 -31.64 -9.97 20.03
C PHE A 20 -31.69 -8.86 21.09
N GLY A 21 -32.84 -8.20 21.27
CA GLY A 21 -33.03 -7.20 22.32
C GLY A 21 -32.85 -7.79 23.73
N LEU A 22 -33.37 -8.99 23.98
CA LEU A 22 -33.19 -9.70 25.26
C LEU A 22 -31.75 -10.18 25.47
N LEU A 23 -31.05 -10.59 24.41
CA LEU A 23 -29.64 -10.99 24.46
C LEU A 23 -28.72 -9.81 24.82
N ILE A 24 -29.00 -8.59 24.32
CA ILE A 24 -28.22 -7.39 24.66
C ILE A 24 -28.39 -7.00 26.14
N PHE A 25 -29.56 -7.25 26.75
CA PHE A 25 -29.77 -7.03 28.18
C PHE A 25 -29.15 -8.11 29.08
N LEU A 26 -28.85 -9.30 28.55
CA LEU A 26 -28.20 -10.39 29.27
C LEU A 26 -26.66 -10.33 29.22
N LEU A 27 -26.11 -9.51 28.32
CA LEU A 27 -24.68 -9.21 28.30
C LEU A 27 -24.38 -8.19 29.41
N SER A 28 -23.62 -8.63 30.42
CA SER A 28 -23.09 -7.72 31.44
C SER A 28 -22.29 -6.62 30.76
N PRO A 29 -22.42 -5.34 31.17
CA PRO A 29 -21.66 -4.26 30.57
C PRO A 29 -20.18 -4.57 30.72
N ALA A 30 -19.50 -4.81 29.59
CA ALA A 30 -18.05 -4.91 29.57
C ALA A 30 -17.52 -3.57 30.09
N GLN A 31 -17.01 -3.57 31.32
CA GLN A 31 -16.28 -2.44 31.85
C GLN A 31 -15.03 -2.27 31.00
N ALA A 32 -14.95 -1.16 30.28
CA ALA A 32 -13.71 -0.70 29.69
C ALA A 32 -12.71 -0.47 30.83
N ASP A 33 -11.66 -1.29 30.85
CA ASP A 33 -10.58 -1.19 31.82
C ASP A 33 -9.78 0.08 31.48
N ASN A 34 -10.06 1.16 32.22
CA ASN A 34 -9.37 2.44 32.11
C ASN A 34 -8.00 2.34 32.78
N THR A 35 -7.04 1.67 32.13
CA THR A 35 -5.65 1.58 32.61
C THR A 35 -4.66 2.26 31.64
N PHE A 36 -5.09 3.37 31.03
CA PHE A 36 -4.21 4.31 30.34
C PHE A 36 -4.56 5.77 30.68
N ALA A 37 -4.77 6.04 31.97
CA ALA A 37 -4.64 7.38 32.49
C ALA A 37 -3.94 7.30 33.85
N ARG A 38 -2.82 8.02 33.96
CA ARG A 38 -2.12 8.43 35.19
C ARG A 38 -0.93 7.56 35.66
N ALA A 39 0.24 7.81 35.08
CA ALA A 39 1.52 7.72 35.80
C ALA A 39 2.63 8.52 35.07
N VAL A 40 2.54 9.85 35.10
CA VAL A 40 3.73 10.73 35.00
C VAL A 40 3.85 11.42 36.35
N ASN A 41 5.05 11.38 36.92
CA ASN A 41 5.51 11.81 38.25
C ASN A 41 5.44 10.76 39.36
N GLU A 42 6.52 10.00 39.52
CA GLU A 42 7.47 10.14 40.64
C GLU A 42 8.69 9.24 40.40
N GLY A 43 9.88 9.81 40.50
CA GLY A 43 11.13 9.15 40.13
C GLY A 43 11.56 8.04 41.10
N LYS A 44 11.97 6.90 40.54
CA LYS A 44 13.01 5.98 41.02
C LYS A 44 13.26 4.89 39.97
N PRO A 45 14.51 4.58 39.59
CA PRO A 45 14.80 3.47 38.70
C PRO A 45 14.78 2.15 39.48
N VAL A 46 14.08 1.15 38.95
CA VAL A 46 14.22 -0.26 39.36
C VAL A 46 15.27 -0.89 38.46
N GLU A 47 16.39 -1.30 39.05
CA GLU A 47 17.43 -2.10 38.41
C GLU A 47 16.92 -3.53 38.19
N THR A 48 16.92 -3.99 36.94
CA THR A 48 16.88 -5.43 36.63
C THR A 48 18.15 -5.77 35.85
N ALA A 49 19.07 -6.44 36.52
CA ALA A 49 20.34 -6.89 35.96
C ALA A 49 20.12 -8.05 34.97
N VAL A 50 20.65 -7.91 33.76
CA VAL A 50 20.85 -9.04 32.83
C VAL A 50 22.35 -9.34 32.82
N GLN A 51 22.72 -10.53 33.29
CA GLN A 51 24.09 -11.05 33.22
C GLN A 51 24.45 -11.35 31.76
N ILE A 52 25.45 -10.65 31.23
CA ILE A 52 26.10 -10.98 29.95
C ILE A 52 27.42 -11.67 30.27
N THR A 53 27.55 -12.91 29.82
CA THR A 53 28.79 -13.69 29.91
C THR A 53 29.75 -13.21 28.82
N ASN A 54 30.81 -12.48 29.22
CA ASN A 54 31.88 -12.07 28.32
C ASN A 54 32.81 -13.26 28.01
N GLN A 55 32.83 -13.72 26.75
CA GLN A 55 33.99 -14.43 26.21
C GLN A 55 34.88 -13.42 25.48
N SER A 56 36.09 -13.26 26.02
CA SER A 56 37.17 -12.42 25.51
C SER A 56 37.79 -13.02 24.23
N VAL A 57 37.80 -12.24 23.15
CA VAL A 57 38.74 -12.45 22.04
C VAL A 57 39.73 -11.29 22.05
N GLU A 58 40.99 -11.65 22.23
CA GLU A 58 42.18 -10.82 22.24
C GLU A 58 42.50 -10.41 20.79
N ILE A 59 42.54 -9.10 20.50
CA ILE A 59 43.13 -8.60 19.25
C ILE A 59 44.19 -7.56 19.62
N ALA A 60 45.41 -7.87 19.21
CA ALA A 60 46.62 -7.11 19.43
C ALA A 60 46.59 -5.74 18.74
N ALA A 61 47.20 -4.77 19.43
CA ALA A 61 47.36 -3.39 19.02
C ALA A 61 48.22 -3.23 17.75
N VAL A 62 47.89 -2.22 16.95
CA VAL A 62 48.89 -1.42 16.22
C VAL A 62 48.64 0.06 16.52
N THR A 63 49.66 0.66 17.11
CA THR A 63 49.74 2.01 17.64
C THR A 63 50.02 3.04 16.54
N GLY A 64 49.40 4.22 16.63
CA GLY A 64 49.78 5.42 15.89
C GLY A 64 49.20 6.68 16.54
N ASP A 65 50.05 7.42 17.27
CA ASP A 65 49.86 8.70 17.98
C ASP A 65 49.20 9.80 17.11
N GLN A 66 48.15 10.50 17.58
CA GLN A 66 48.07 11.70 18.44
C GLN A 66 48.57 13.05 17.88
N THR A 67 47.63 14.00 17.73
CA THR A 67 47.63 15.40 18.29
C THR A 67 46.23 16.02 18.07
N LYS A 68 45.35 16.19 19.10
CA LYS A 68 45.06 17.37 19.99
C LYS A 68 44.88 18.72 19.24
N HIS A 69 43.91 19.62 19.43
CA HIS A 69 42.89 20.04 20.43
C HIS A 69 41.83 20.90 19.66
N GLY A 70 40.59 21.21 20.10
CA GLY A 70 39.90 21.06 21.37
C GLY A 70 38.42 21.53 21.35
N GLN A 71 37.70 21.01 22.35
CA GLN A 71 36.41 21.32 23.00
C GLN A 71 35.55 22.54 22.61
N ALA A 72 34.26 22.26 22.37
CA ALA A 72 33.12 22.93 23.02
C ALA A 72 31.96 21.91 23.20
N SER A 73 31.17 22.10 24.25
CA SER A 73 30.47 21.06 25.03
C SER A 73 29.05 20.67 24.59
N ASN A 74 28.76 19.37 24.76
CA ASN A 74 27.55 18.69 25.28
C ASN A 74 26.15 19.32 25.16
N LEU A 75 25.27 18.59 24.47
CA LEU A 75 23.92 18.12 24.85
C LEU A 75 23.29 17.60 23.55
N THR A 76 23.10 16.30 23.33
CA THR A 76 21.81 15.64 23.59
C THR A 76 22.04 14.12 23.55
N ASN A 77 21.64 13.42 24.62
CA ASN A 77 21.55 11.97 24.68
C ASN A 77 20.39 11.50 23.77
N VAL A 78 20.72 11.06 22.55
CA VAL A 78 19.84 10.16 21.79
C VAL A 78 20.37 8.76 22.06
N LYS A 79 19.57 7.96 22.76
CA LYS A 79 19.82 6.54 22.97
C LYS A 79 19.59 5.87 21.62
N SER A 80 20.64 5.81 20.79
CA SER A 80 20.63 5.06 19.55
C SER A 80 20.23 3.62 19.84
N ALA A 81 19.19 3.16 19.16
CA ALA A 81 18.91 1.74 19.02
C ALA A 81 20.19 1.04 18.51
N PRO A 82 20.45 -0.22 18.89
CA PRO A 82 21.65 -0.90 18.42
C PRO A 82 21.63 -0.89 16.88
N GLU A 83 22.60 -0.21 16.27
CA GLU A 83 22.99 -0.47 14.89
C GLU A 83 23.42 -1.93 14.84
N VAL A 84 22.47 -2.80 14.53
CA VAL A 84 22.78 -4.11 14.01
C VAL A 84 23.24 -3.85 12.58
N SER A 85 24.53 -3.58 12.42
CA SER A 85 25.20 -3.72 11.14
C SER A 85 25.15 -5.19 10.78
N ILE A 86 24.06 -5.61 10.14
CA ILE A 86 23.99 -6.93 9.51
C ILE A 86 24.80 -6.79 8.21
N GLU A 87 26.12 -6.94 8.29
CA GLU A 87 26.90 -7.44 7.16
C GLU A 87 26.47 -8.90 6.95
N THR A 88 25.26 -9.11 6.43
CA THR A 88 24.91 -10.40 5.85
C THR A 88 25.70 -10.46 4.55
N GLN A 89 26.89 -11.04 4.60
CA GLN A 89 27.45 -11.69 3.42
C GLN A 89 26.50 -12.85 3.08
N ILE A 90 25.42 -12.53 2.35
CA ILE A 90 24.53 -13.52 1.74
C ILE A 90 25.38 -14.20 0.69
N THR A 91 26.06 -15.27 1.09
CA THR A 91 26.66 -16.20 0.16
C THR A 91 25.49 -16.91 -0.48
N THR A 92 25.08 -16.45 -1.67
CA THR A 92 24.13 -17.15 -2.54
C THR A 92 24.73 -18.51 -2.84
N GLN A 93 24.35 -19.52 -2.05
CA GLN A 93 24.46 -20.90 -2.48
C GLN A 93 23.49 -21.06 -3.64
N GLN A 94 23.97 -20.78 -4.86
CA GLN A 94 23.37 -21.29 -6.07
C GLN A 94 23.47 -22.82 -6.03
N THR A 95 22.50 -23.46 -5.39
CA THR A 95 22.22 -24.87 -5.59
C THR A 95 21.43 -24.99 -6.88
N ASN A 96 22.01 -25.69 -7.86
CA ASN A 96 21.43 -26.14 -9.11
C ASN A 96 19.88 -26.08 -9.19
N GLY A 97 19.34 -25.10 -9.92
CA GLY A 97 18.05 -25.18 -10.63
C GLY A 97 16.75 -25.24 -9.83
N ASP A 98 16.79 -25.48 -8.51
CA ASP A 98 15.59 -25.54 -7.68
C ASP A 98 15.22 -24.14 -7.15
N PRO A 99 13.93 -23.76 -7.18
CA PRO A 99 13.49 -22.46 -6.67
C PRO A 99 13.76 -22.37 -5.15
N ILE A 100 14.29 -21.24 -4.70
CA ILE A 100 14.41 -20.94 -3.27
C ILE A 100 13.01 -20.64 -2.76
N THR A 101 12.52 -21.36 -1.74
CA THR A 101 11.15 -21.23 -1.21
C THR A 101 11.11 -20.79 0.26
N ASP A 102 12.18 -20.18 0.76
CA ASP A 102 12.20 -19.65 2.11
C ASP A 102 11.45 -18.31 2.15
N THR A 103 10.18 -18.38 2.57
CA THR A 103 9.28 -17.22 2.59
C THR A 103 9.83 -16.08 3.43
N GLU A 104 10.37 -16.34 4.62
CA GLU A 104 10.86 -15.28 5.51
C GLU A 104 12.12 -14.62 4.93
N LEU A 105 13.01 -15.41 4.32
CA LEU A 105 14.19 -14.86 3.64
C LEU A 105 13.79 -13.93 2.49
N ILE A 106 12.84 -14.35 1.65
CA ILE A 106 12.40 -13.55 0.49
C ILE A 106 11.68 -12.28 0.96
N LEU A 107 10.79 -12.37 1.96
CA LEU A 107 10.12 -11.20 2.52
C LEU A 107 11.11 -10.21 3.13
N ALA A 108 12.15 -10.70 3.82
CA ALA A 108 13.21 -9.85 4.34
C ALA A 108 14.01 -9.14 3.23
N GLN A 109 14.21 -9.78 2.09
CA GLN A 109 14.84 -9.15 0.93
C GLN A 109 13.94 -8.09 0.28
N VAL A 110 12.66 -8.41 0.06
CA VAL A 110 11.65 -7.44 -0.45
C VAL A 110 11.56 -6.23 0.48
N TRP A 111 11.60 -6.43 1.80
CA TRP A 111 11.65 -5.36 2.77
C TRP A 111 12.84 -4.42 2.60
N GLU A 112 14.04 -4.99 2.46
CA GLU A 112 15.24 -4.17 2.33
C GLU A 112 15.20 -3.33 1.05
N PHE A 113 14.63 -3.87 -0.03
CA PHE A 113 14.38 -3.09 -1.24
C PHE A 113 13.36 -1.97 -1.02
N ALA A 114 12.23 -2.24 -0.35
CA ALA A 114 11.24 -1.22 -0.02
C ALA A 114 11.87 -0.07 0.80
N ARG A 115 12.66 -0.41 1.81
CA ARG A 115 13.38 0.57 2.63
C ARG A 115 14.43 1.34 1.85
N GLN A 116 15.14 0.69 0.93
CA GLN A 116 16.09 1.38 0.07
C GLN A 116 15.37 2.39 -0.82
N GLN A 117 14.22 2.04 -1.40
CA GLN A 117 13.41 2.98 -2.19
C GLN A 117 12.90 4.15 -1.36
N GLU A 118 12.45 3.92 -0.13
CA GLU A 118 12.05 5.00 0.78
C GLU A 118 13.25 5.89 1.14
N ARG A 119 14.43 5.32 1.43
CA ARG A 119 15.65 6.12 1.65
C ARG A 119 16.04 6.93 0.43
N ASP A 120 15.89 6.34 -0.76
CA ASP A 120 16.18 7.00 -2.02
C ASP A 120 15.18 8.11 -2.31
N LEU A 121 13.94 8.04 -1.81
CA LEU A 121 12.91 9.08 -1.89
C LEU A 121 13.21 10.26 -0.97
N LEU A 122 13.59 9.98 0.28
CA LEU A 122 13.71 10.99 1.32
C LEU A 122 14.95 11.89 1.14
N GLY A 123 14.90 13.05 1.78
CA GLY A 123 16.01 13.99 1.87
C GLY A 123 16.21 14.93 0.68
N ARG A 124 15.37 14.83 -0.37
CA ARG A 124 15.34 15.78 -1.49
C ARG A 124 13.96 15.88 -2.12
N GLU A 125 13.51 17.10 -2.32
CA GLU A 125 12.36 17.44 -3.14
C GLU A 125 12.59 17.08 -4.61
N ARG A 126 11.63 16.38 -5.24
CA ARG A 126 11.73 15.91 -6.63
C ARG A 126 10.40 15.40 -7.18
N TRP A 127 10.36 15.18 -8.49
CA TRP A 127 9.24 14.51 -9.15
C TRP A 127 9.44 12.99 -9.23
N ILE A 128 8.34 12.26 -9.12
CA ILE A 128 8.29 10.81 -9.21
C ILE A 128 7.33 10.47 -10.33
N TYR A 129 7.82 9.76 -11.33
CA TYR A 129 7.02 9.24 -12.42
C TYR A 129 6.77 7.75 -12.24
N ILE A 130 5.50 7.37 -12.21
CA ILE A 130 5.05 5.98 -12.16
C ILE A 130 4.14 5.74 -13.36
N GLU A 131 4.46 4.73 -14.15
CA GLU A 131 3.66 4.28 -15.29
C GLU A 131 3.30 2.81 -15.10
N LYS A 132 2.01 2.50 -15.19
CA LYS A 132 1.50 1.14 -15.12
C LYS A 132 0.44 0.87 -16.18
N GLU A 133 0.39 -0.34 -16.69
CA GLU A 133 -0.78 -0.88 -17.38
C GLU A 133 -1.63 -1.63 -16.36
N SER A 134 -2.92 -1.33 -16.34
CA SER A 134 -3.89 -1.99 -15.46
C SER A 134 -4.92 -2.70 -16.31
N TYR A 135 -5.03 -4.00 -16.11
CA TYR A 135 -6.13 -4.81 -16.58
C TYR A 135 -7.17 -4.93 -15.47
N ALA A 136 -8.39 -4.52 -15.77
CA ALA A 136 -9.55 -4.86 -14.97
C ALA A 136 -10.73 -5.14 -15.93
N PRO A 137 -11.44 -6.26 -15.81
CA PRO A 137 -12.60 -6.52 -16.64
C PRO A 137 -13.63 -5.39 -16.52
N VAL A 138 -14.18 -4.92 -17.65
CA VAL A 138 -15.11 -3.77 -17.68
C VAL A 138 -16.28 -3.92 -16.69
N GLN A 139 -16.78 -5.14 -16.45
CA GLN A 139 -17.85 -5.39 -15.50
C GLN A 139 -17.51 -5.14 -14.02
N PHE A 140 -16.23 -5.00 -13.67
CA PHE A 140 -15.76 -4.77 -12.29
C PHE A 140 -15.23 -3.35 -12.08
N LYS A 141 -15.17 -2.54 -13.14
CA LYS A 141 -14.87 -1.11 -13.02
C LYS A 141 -16.09 -0.43 -12.34
N GLY A 142 -15.84 0.51 -11.42
CA GLY A 142 -16.87 1.10 -10.54
C GLY A 142 -18.02 1.84 -11.25
N GLY A 143 -18.90 2.50 -10.48
CA GLY A 143 -20.04 3.23 -11.06
C GLY A 143 -19.59 4.50 -11.81
N GLY A 144 -20.01 4.65 -13.07
CA GLY A 144 -19.94 5.94 -13.78
C GLY A 144 -21.01 6.92 -13.31
N SER A 145 -20.96 8.17 -13.79
CA SER A 145 -22.07 9.11 -13.64
C SER A 145 -23.13 8.84 -14.72
N PRO A 146 -24.43 9.08 -14.50
CA PRO A 146 -25.43 9.04 -15.57
C PRO A 146 -25.06 9.90 -16.79
N ASP A 147 -24.33 11.00 -16.57
CA ASP A 147 -23.92 11.95 -17.61
C ASP A 147 -22.59 11.58 -18.28
N LEU A 148 -21.79 10.70 -17.66
CA LEU A 148 -20.55 10.19 -18.22
C LEU A 148 -20.41 8.70 -17.86
N PRO A 149 -20.98 7.80 -18.68
CA PRO A 149 -21.02 6.39 -18.35
C PRO A 149 -19.63 5.77 -18.39
N LEU A 150 -19.44 4.75 -17.57
CA LEU A 150 -18.14 4.13 -17.35
C LEU A 150 -17.48 3.63 -18.64
N ASN A 151 -18.26 3.11 -19.58
CA ASN A 151 -17.76 2.62 -20.86
C ASN A 151 -17.20 3.72 -21.78
N GLN A 152 -17.41 5.00 -21.46
CA GLN A 152 -16.75 6.12 -22.15
C GLN A 152 -15.41 6.48 -21.51
N LEU A 153 -15.29 6.33 -20.19
CA LEU A 153 -14.05 6.57 -19.44
C LEU A 153 -13.09 5.38 -19.54
N TYR A 154 -13.63 4.16 -19.53
CA TYR A 154 -12.91 2.90 -19.51
C TYR A 154 -13.56 1.91 -20.51
N PRO A 155 -13.46 2.17 -21.83
CA PRO A 155 -14.04 1.32 -22.87
C PRO A 155 -13.34 -0.04 -22.98
N ASP A 156 -12.06 -0.09 -22.61
CA ASP A 156 -11.20 -1.26 -22.76
C ASP A 156 -10.94 -1.90 -21.39
N ASP A 157 -10.67 -3.21 -21.37
CA ASP A 157 -10.26 -3.90 -20.15
C ASP A 157 -8.90 -3.40 -19.64
N ILE A 158 -8.02 -2.97 -20.56
CA ILE A 158 -6.67 -2.47 -20.27
C ILE A 158 -6.65 -0.95 -20.34
N SER A 159 -5.98 -0.30 -19.38
CA SER A 159 -5.69 1.13 -19.42
C SER A 159 -4.30 1.40 -18.90
N THR A 160 -3.62 2.39 -19.48
CA THR A 160 -2.32 2.85 -19.00
C THR A 160 -2.53 4.03 -18.05
N PHE A 161 -1.99 3.93 -16.85
CA PHE A 161 -2.02 4.98 -15.84
C PHE A 161 -0.62 5.57 -15.70
N GLU A 162 -0.56 6.89 -15.78
CA GLU A 162 0.65 7.67 -15.56
C GLU A 162 0.44 8.61 -14.39
N TYR A 163 1.37 8.61 -13.45
CA TYR A 163 1.35 9.47 -12.27
C TYR A 163 2.67 10.24 -12.20
N TRP A 164 2.56 11.55 -12.03
CA TRP A 164 3.66 12.41 -11.64
C TRP A 164 3.35 12.99 -10.28
N ASN A 165 4.15 12.65 -9.28
CA ASN A 165 4.00 13.16 -7.92
C ASN A 165 5.17 14.07 -7.59
N HIS A 166 4.90 15.28 -7.16
CA HIS A 166 5.91 16.16 -6.57
C HIS A 166 5.96 15.89 -5.08
N VAL A 167 7.11 15.41 -4.61
CA VAL A 167 7.33 15.07 -3.21
C VAL A 167 8.28 16.03 -2.54
N ASP A 168 8.03 16.32 -1.27
CA ASP A 168 8.97 17.02 -0.41
C ASP A 168 10.08 16.09 0.13
N GLU A 169 10.98 16.65 0.95
CA GLU A 169 12.08 15.89 1.57
C GLU A 169 11.62 14.77 2.52
N ALA A 170 10.39 14.85 3.03
CA ALA A 170 9.78 13.86 3.90
C ALA A 170 8.91 12.84 3.13
N GLY A 171 8.83 12.94 1.81
CA GLY A 171 8.08 12.05 0.94
C GLY A 171 6.60 12.38 0.83
N PHE A 172 6.17 13.56 1.28
CA PHE A 172 4.78 14.00 1.16
C PHE A 172 4.50 14.61 -0.21
N VAL A 173 3.40 14.18 -0.82
CA VAL A 173 2.90 14.68 -2.10
C VAL A 173 2.09 15.94 -1.87
N TYR A 174 2.48 17.02 -2.54
CA TYR A 174 1.77 18.30 -2.46
C TYR A 174 1.28 18.78 -3.84
N GLU A 175 1.84 18.25 -4.92
CA GLU A 175 1.33 18.36 -6.28
C GLU A 175 1.34 17.00 -6.96
N TRP A 176 0.32 16.72 -7.76
CA TRP A 176 0.37 15.57 -8.65
C TRP A 176 -0.44 15.77 -9.92
N LEU A 177 -0.04 15.05 -10.95
CA LEU A 177 -0.78 14.86 -12.19
C LEU A 177 -1.00 13.37 -12.38
N SER A 178 -2.22 12.95 -12.69
CA SER A 178 -2.47 11.60 -13.16
C SER A 178 -3.21 11.63 -14.48
N THR A 179 -2.86 10.69 -15.36
CA THR A 179 -3.63 10.42 -16.56
C THR A 179 -3.96 8.95 -16.68
N ASN A 180 -5.13 8.67 -17.22
CA ASN A 180 -5.52 7.35 -17.71
C ASN A 180 -5.64 7.43 -19.23
N LYS A 181 -5.00 6.49 -19.92
CA LYS A 181 -5.00 6.35 -21.36
C LYS A 181 -5.59 5.02 -21.78
N SER A 182 -6.33 5.02 -22.89
CA SER A 182 -6.67 3.77 -23.58
C SER A 182 -5.43 3.18 -24.28
N PRO A 183 -5.45 1.90 -24.69
CA PRO A 183 -4.31 1.25 -25.35
C PRO A 183 -3.88 1.91 -26.67
N ASP A 184 -4.72 2.74 -27.28
CA ASP A 184 -4.41 3.56 -28.46
C ASP A 184 -3.68 4.88 -28.12
N GLY A 185 -3.41 5.14 -26.84
CA GLY A 185 -2.71 6.32 -26.34
C GLY A 185 -3.61 7.54 -26.09
N VAL A 186 -4.92 7.43 -26.30
CA VAL A 186 -5.85 8.54 -26.05
C VAL A 186 -6.07 8.72 -24.54
N VAL A 187 -5.78 9.92 -24.02
CA VAL A 187 -6.08 10.28 -22.63
C VAL A 187 -7.60 10.31 -22.42
N ARG A 188 -8.09 9.43 -21.55
CA ARG A 188 -9.52 9.32 -21.18
C ARG A 188 -9.83 10.10 -19.93
N GLN A 189 -8.92 10.08 -18.95
CA GLN A 189 -9.07 10.81 -17.71
C GLN A 189 -7.79 11.54 -17.36
N SER A 190 -7.92 12.74 -16.81
CA SER A 190 -6.81 13.45 -16.19
C SER A 190 -7.27 14.13 -14.91
N THR A 191 -6.44 14.06 -13.89
CA THR A 191 -6.68 14.71 -12.60
C THR A 191 -5.40 15.41 -12.17
N VAL A 192 -5.55 16.61 -11.63
CA VAL A 192 -4.45 17.41 -11.08
C VAL A 192 -4.71 17.67 -9.61
N MET A 193 -3.67 17.70 -8.79
CA MET A 193 -3.72 18.30 -7.46
C MET A 193 -2.65 19.38 -7.34
N SER A 194 -3.05 20.52 -6.83
CA SER A 194 -2.14 21.59 -6.42
C SER A 194 -2.75 22.34 -5.23
N ASN A 195 -1.90 22.77 -4.30
CA ASN A 195 -2.30 23.56 -3.13
C ASN A 195 -3.43 22.93 -2.29
N GLY A 196 -3.43 21.61 -2.13
CA GLY A 196 -4.46 20.91 -1.35
C GLY A 196 -5.82 20.81 -2.03
N ARG A 197 -5.90 21.06 -3.34
CA ARG A 197 -7.13 20.91 -4.12
C ARG A 197 -6.88 19.98 -5.30
N SER A 198 -7.63 18.88 -5.35
CA SER A 198 -7.64 17.92 -6.45
C SER A 198 -8.80 18.21 -7.41
N VAL A 199 -8.53 18.25 -8.71
CA VAL A 199 -9.52 18.50 -9.76
C VAL A 199 -9.41 17.51 -10.90
N ASN A 200 -10.52 16.82 -11.17
CA ASN A 200 -10.67 15.96 -12.34
C ASN A 200 -11.04 16.81 -13.56
N LEU A 201 -10.06 17.04 -14.43
CA LEU A 201 -10.18 17.92 -15.59
C LEU A 201 -11.16 17.36 -16.63
N THR A 202 -11.22 16.03 -16.77
CA THR A 202 -12.15 15.39 -17.70
C THR A 202 -13.60 15.65 -17.30
N LEU A 203 -13.93 15.47 -16.02
CA LEU A 203 -15.27 15.72 -15.50
C LEU A 203 -15.64 17.20 -15.54
N ARG A 204 -14.69 18.08 -15.24
CA ARG A 204 -14.86 19.54 -15.40
C ARG A 204 -15.17 19.91 -16.85
N ASN A 205 -14.37 19.41 -17.80
CA ASN A 205 -14.54 19.71 -19.23
C ASN A 205 -15.84 19.14 -19.81
N ALA A 206 -16.39 18.09 -19.20
CA ALA A 206 -17.72 17.58 -19.50
C ALA A 206 -18.86 18.48 -18.97
N GLY A 207 -18.55 19.54 -18.23
CA GLY A 207 -19.52 20.50 -17.70
C GLY A 207 -20.32 19.99 -16.50
N LEU A 208 -19.78 19.00 -15.76
CA LEU A 208 -20.41 18.52 -14.53
C LEU A 208 -20.36 19.57 -13.41
N PRO A 209 -21.20 19.47 -12.36
CA PRO A 209 -21.11 20.36 -11.21
C PRO A 209 -19.77 20.22 -10.47
N GLU A 210 -19.29 21.30 -9.87
CA GLU A 210 -17.97 21.36 -9.21
C GLU A 210 -17.74 20.27 -8.16
N ASP A 211 -18.74 19.97 -7.34
CA ASP A 211 -18.70 18.93 -6.31
C ASP A 211 -18.46 17.51 -6.87
N TYR A 212 -18.61 17.29 -8.18
CA TYR A 212 -18.35 16.00 -8.82
C TYR A 212 -16.89 15.83 -9.24
N TYR A 213 -16.15 16.92 -9.38
CA TYR A 213 -14.80 16.89 -9.93
C TYR A 213 -13.76 17.55 -9.04
N THR A 214 -14.16 18.29 -8.00
CA THR A 214 -13.24 18.91 -7.04
C THR A 214 -13.27 18.16 -5.71
N ILE A 215 -12.10 17.91 -5.14
CA ILE A 215 -11.92 17.36 -3.80
C ILE A 215 -10.88 18.24 -3.08
N GLU A 216 -11.23 18.78 -1.92
CA GLU A 216 -10.28 19.44 -1.03
C GLU A 216 -9.54 18.39 -0.20
N THR A 217 -8.20 18.44 -0.21
CA THR A 217 -7.31 17.56 0.52
C THR A 217 -6.62 18.34 1.63
N GLU A 218 -7.15 18.25 2.85
CA GLU A 218 -6.58 18.91 4.03
C GLU A 218 -5.28 18.26 4.52
N GLN A 219 -5.00 17.01 4.10
CA GLN A 219 -3.86 16.22 4.54
C GLN A 219 -2.94 15.90 3.38
N LEU A 220 -1.66 16.26 3.55
CA LEU A 220 -0.60 15.77 2.69
C LEU A 220 -0.48 14.26 2.84
N GLN A 221 -0.47 13.54 1.72
CA GLN A 221 -0.33 12.09 1.69
C GLN A 221 1.13 11.74 1.42
N LYS A 222 1.65 10.69 2.06
CA LYS A 222 2.93 10.12 1.62
C LYS A 222 2.75 9.58 0.21
N VAL A 223 3.80 9.65 -0.62
CA VAL A 223 3.74 9.00 -1.93
C VAL A 223 3.62 7.50 -1.78
N ASP A 224 2.67 6.91 -2.51
CA ASP A 224 2.53 5.47 -2.63
C ASP A 224 3.53 4.93 -3.67
N LEU A 225 4.73 4.59 -3.21
CA LEU A 225 5.68 3.84 -4.03
C LEU A 225 5.23 2.38 -4.14
N PRO A 226 5.13 1.78 -5.34
CA PRO A 226 4.54 0.46 -5.50
C PRO A 226 5.16 -0.63 -4.63
N THR A 227 6.50 -0.74 -4.58
CA THR A 227 7.17 -1.73 -3.72
C THR A 227 6.93 -1.46 -2.23
N THR A 228 6.94 -0.19 -1.79
CA THR A 228 6.74 0.15 -0.36
C THR A 228 5.30 -0.12 0.06
N PHE A 229 4.33 0.28 -0.76
CA PHE A 229 2.92 0.01 -0.53
C PHE A 229 2.61 -1.49 -0.44
N ILE A 230 3.13 -2.29 -1.39
CA ILE A 230 2.95 -3.74 -1.34
C ILE A 230 3.69 -4.37 -0.15
N TYR A 231 4.85 -3.84 0.23
CA TYR A 231 5.52 -4.32 1.43
C TYR A 231 4.67 -4.11 2.69
N ASP A 232 4.15 -2.90 2.90
CA ASP A 232 3.31 -2.59 4.06
C ASP A 232 2.05 -3.47 4.08
N LEU A 233 1.45 -3.73 2.92
CA LEU A 233 0.34 -4.68 2.78
C LEU A 233 0.75 -6.11 3.16
N LEU A 234 1.89 -6.59 2.70
CA LEU A 234 2.40 -7.93 3.05
C LEU A 234 2.70 -8.02 4.55
N GLU A 235 3.23 -6.96 5.17
CA GLU A 235 3.39 -6.89 6.63
C GLU A 235 2.07 -6.92 7.38
N GLU A 236 1.01 -6.33 6.86
CA GLU A 236 -0.30 -6.38 7.50
C GLU A 236 -0.91 -7.78 7.37
N VAL A 237 -0.93 -8.30 6.13
CA VAL A 237 -1.60 -9.55 5.75
C VAL A 237 -0.99 -10.76 6.45
N ARG A 238 0.30 -10.75 6.79
CA ARG A 238 0.94 -11.85 7.54
C ARG A 238 0.31 -12.09 8.92
N TYR A 239 -0.37 -11.10 9.48
CA TYR A 239 -1.00 -11.18 10.80
C TYR A 239 -2.51 -11.49 10.74
N TRP A 240 -3.09 -11.56 9.54
CA TRP A 240 -4.49 -11.91 9.37
C TRP A 240 -4.73 -13.38 9.72
N SER A 241 -5.89 -13.68 10.30
CA SER A 241 -6.32 -15.05 10.50
C SER A 241 -6.61 -15.72 9.16
N ASP A 242 -6.28 -17.01 9.04
CA ASP A 242 -6.63 -17.86 7.91
C ASP A 242 -6.02 -17.41 6.56
N VAL A 243 -4.91 -16.68 6.62
CA VAL A 243 -4.07 -16.35 5.46
C VAL A 243 -2.94 -17.36 5.31
N GLN A 244 -2.72 -17.81 4.08
CA GLN A 244 -1.55 -18.59 3.69
C GLN A 244 -0.65 -17.74 2.81
N MET A 245 0.57 -17.47 3.26
CA MET A 245 1.57 -16.75 2.48
C MET A 245 2.62 -17.71 1.94
N GLN A 246 2.99 -17.52 0.68
CA GLN A 246 4.03 -18.28 0.00
C GLN A 246 4.92 -17.29 -0.72
N ALA A 247 6.23 -17.47 -0.61
CA ALA A 247 7.16 -16.78 -1.49
C ALA A 247 8.21 -17.75 -2.04
N TYR A 248 8.57 -17.53 -3.29
CA TYR A 248 9.62 -18.30 -3.95
C TYR A 248 10.37 -17.44 -4.95
N GLN A 249 11.62 -17.81 -5.20
CA GLN A 249 12.45 -17.24 -6.23
C GLN A 249 12.35 -18.10 -7.49
N GLU A 250 12.00 -17.48 -8.61
CA GLU A 250 12.05 -18.12 -9.92
C GLU A 250 12.82 -17.24 -10.90
N LYS A 251 13.92 -17.79 -11.45
CA LYS A 251 14.83 -17.08 -12.36
C LYS A 251 15.31 -15.75 -11.75
N ASP A 252 14.91 -14.62 -12.34
CA ASP A 252 15.31 -13.26 -11.98
C ASP A 252 14.20 -12.53 -11.20
N SER A 253 13.27 -13.26 -10.60
CA SER A 253 12.13 -12.69 -9.87
C SER A 253 11.93 -13.29 -8.49
N PHE A 254 11.50 -12.44 -7.55
CA PHE A 254 10.81 -12.90 -6.34
C PHE A 254 9.32 -12.90 -6.60
N ILE A 255 8.66 -14.01 -6.29
CA ILE A 255 7.22 -14.15 -6.39
C ILE A 255 6.68 -14.33 -4.98
N VAL A 256 5.81 -13.40 -4.56
CA VAL A 256 5.15 -13.44 -3.26
C VAL A 256 3.65 -13.52 -3.50
N SER A 257 2.99 -14.48 -2.88
CA SER A 257 1.54 -14.63 -2.95
C SER A 257 0.96 -14.86 -1.58
N TRP A 258 -0.27 -14.38 -1.39
CA TRP A 258 -1.06 -14.74 -0.23
C TRP A 258 -2.45 -15.13 -0.66
N GLU A 259 -3.02 -16.08 0.06
CA GLU A 259 -4.38 -16.59 -0.13
C GLU A 259 -5.15 -16.49 1.17
N GLN A 260 -6.43 -16.14 1.07
CA GLN A 260 -7.35 -16.15 2.18
C GLN A 260 -8.65 -16.84 1.76
N MET A 261 -9.16 -17.73 2.60
CA MET A 261 -10.49 -18.32 2.44
C MET A 261 -11.44 -17.67 3.44
N TYR A 262 -12.64 -17.33 2.98
CA TYR A 262 -13.64 -16.69 3.84
C TYR A 262 -14.46 -17.75 4.58
N ALA A 263 -14.77 -17.47 5.85
CA ALA A 263 -15.63 -18.35 6.65
C ALA A 263 -17.05 -18.43 6.08
N GLU A 264 -17.55 -17.32 5.52
CA GLU A 264 -18.84 -17.22 4.85
C GLU A 264 -18.63 -16.60 3.45
N PRO A 265 -19.36 -17.05 2.41
CA PRO A 265 -19.26 -16.46 1.09
C PRO A 265 -19.61 -14.97 1.11
N LEU A 266 -18.79 -14.16 0.43
CA LEU A 266 -19.02 -12.73 0.27
C LEU A 266 -19.86 -12.46 -0.98
N GLU A 267 -20.96 -11.74 -0.81
CA GLU A 267 -21.73 -11.19 -1.91
C GLU A 267 -20.93 -10.03 -2.54
N THR A 268 -20.67 -10.12 -3.84
CA THR A 268 -19.90 -9.10 -4.58
C THR A 268 -20.64 -8.71 -5.86
N GLN A 269 -19.99 -7.94 -6.72
CA GLN A 269 -20.53 -7.64 -8.06
C GLN A 269 -20.39 -8.84 -9.03
N LEU A 270 -19.70 -9.92 -8.62
CA LEU A 270 -19.60 -11.13 -9.41
C LEU A 270 -20.95 -11.86 -9.50
N PRO A 271 -21.17 -12.66 -10.56
CA PRO A 271 -22.39 -13.47 -10.70
C PRO A 271 -22.60 -14.50 -9.58
N GLU A 272 -21.53 -14.86 -8.90
CA GLU A 272 -21.52 -15.84 -7.81
C GLU A 272 -20.79 -15.26 -6.58
N PRO A 273 -21.21 -15.62 -5.37
CA PRO A 273 -20.50 -15.28 -4.14
C PRO A 273 -19.04 -15.76 -4.15
N VAL A 274 -18.18 -14.97 -3.54
CA VAL A 274 -16.72 -15.22 -3.43
C VAL A 274 -16.43 -15.95 -2.13
N ILE A 275 -15.66 -17.03 -2.21
CA ILE A 275 -15.25 -17.85 -1.05
C ILE A 275 -13.76 -17.73 -0.71
N GLY A 276 -12.98 -17.01 -1.53
CA GLY A 276 -11.59 -16.71 -1.23
C GLY A 276 -11.00 -15.65 -2.14
N THR A 277 -9.85 -15.14 -1.73
CA THR A 277 -9.04 -14.20 -2.49
C THR A 277 -7.59 -14.65 -2.53
N ARG A 278 -6.89 -14.29 -3.60
CA ARG A 278 -5.46 -14.48 -3.77
C ARG A 278 -4.88 -13.20 -4.33
N SER A 279 -3.75 -12.75 -3.78
CA SER A 279 -2.92 -11.78 -4.47
C SER A 279 -1.56 -12.38 -4.80
N VAL A 280 -1.00 -11.99 -5.96
CA VAL A 280 0.31 -12.41 -6.44
C VAL A 280 1.11 -11.17 -6.82
N TYR A 281 2.32 -11.06 -6.30
CA TYR A 281 3.25 -9.96 -6.54
C TYR A 281 4.55 -10.53 -7.11
N ILE A 282 5.04 -9.91 -8.17
CA ILE A 282 6.31 -10.28 -8.80
C ILE A 282 7.24 -9.09 -8.71
N PHE A 283 8.41 -9.30 -8.12
CA PHE A 283 9.46 -8.31 -7.97
C PHE A 283 10.69 -8.72 -8.78
N ASP A 284 11.37 -7.74 -9.37
CA ASP A 284 12.70 -7.94 -9.93
C ASP A 284 13.69 -8.31 -8.81
N MET A 285 14.40 -9.43 -8.96
CA MET A 285 15.27 -9.95 -7.90
C MET A 285 16.47 -9.05 -7.59
N ASN A 286 16.94 -8.29 -8.58
CA ASN A 286 18.18 -7.51 -8.45
C ASN A 286 17.91 -6.10 -7.90
N THR A 287 16.73 -5.55 -8.19
CA THR A 287 16.36 -4.16 -7.87
C THR A 287 15.22 -4.07 -6.86
N GLY A 288 14.46 -5.16 -6.65
CA GLY A 288 13.26 -5.20 -5.83
C GLY A 288 12.09 -4.37 -6.35
N GLN A 289 12.18 -3.86 -7.59
CA GLN A 289 11.08 -3.14 -8.21
C GLN A 289 9.91 -4.10 -8.42
N LEU A 290 8.72 -3.71 -7.96
CA LEU A 290 7.50 -4.43 -8.26
C LEU A 290 7.26 -4.38 -9.77
N GLN A 291 7.18 -5.55 -10.40
CA GLN A 291 6.92 -5.70 -11.83
C GLN A 291 5.43 -5.89 -12.08
N THR A 292 4.78 -6.73 -11.28
CA THR A 292 3.33 -6.99 -11.41
C THR A 292 2.67 -7.17 -10.06
N SER A 293 1.40 -6.77 -9.96
CA SER A 293 0.49 -7.14 -8.88
C SER A 293 -0.81 -7.65 -9.46
N GLU A 294 -1.28 -8.79 -8.99
CA GLU A 294 -2.48 -9.46 -9.49
C GLU A 294 -3.40 -9.82 -8.33
N LEU A 295 -4.68 -9.47 -8.44
CA LEU A 295 -5.74 -9.85 -7.50
C LEU A 295 -6.69 -10.84 -8.18
N GLN A 296 -6.92 -11.97 -7.51
CA GLN A 296 -7.86 -13.00 -7.93
C GLN A 296 -8.94 -13.22 -6.88
N PHE A 297 -10.15 -13.54 -7.34
CA PHE A 297 -11.23 -14.06 -6.50
C PHE A 297 -11.54 -15.51 -6.85
N LEU A 298 -11.95 -16.29 -5.85
CA LEU A 298 -12.43 -17.66 -5.99
C LEU A 298 -13.94 -17.68 -5.75
N PRO A 299 -14.78 -17.73 -6.79
CA PRO A 299 -16.22 -17.92 -6.65
C PRO A 299 -16.59 -19.35 -6.27
N LEU A 300 -17.85 -19.58 -5.91
CA LEU A 300 -18.39 -20.91 -5.57
C LEU A 300 -18.19 -21.99 -6.65
N ASN A 301 -18.09 -21.60 -7.93
CA ASN A 301 -17.75 -22.51 -9.03
C ASN A 301 -16.33 -23.11 -8.95
N GLY A 302 -15.48 -22.65 -8.01
CA GLY A 302 -14.20 -23.25 -7.70
C GLY A 302 -13.06 -22.91 -8.66
N LYS A 303 -13.18 -21.83 -9.45
CA LYS A 303 -12.10 -21.36 -10.34
C LYS A 303 -11.65 -19.96 -9.96
N TRP A 304 -10.35 -19.80 -9.77
CA TRP A 304 -9.73 -18.48 -9.61
C TRP A 304 -9.96 -17.62 -10.84
N GLN A 305 -10.40 -16.39 -10.63
CA GLN A 305 -10.67 -15.39 -11.66
C GLN A 305 -9.91 -14.10 -11.33
N ILE A 306 -9.08 -13.65 -12.27
CA ILE A 306 -8.38 -12.37 -12.18
C ILE A 306 -9.41 -11.24 -12.16
N GLN A 307 -9.29 -10.37 -11.17
CA GLN A 307 -10.12 -9.17 -11.02
C GLN A 307 -9.37 -7.92 -11.43
N GLU A 308 -8.09 -7.88 -11.09
CA GLU A 308 -7.22 -6.76 -11.38
C GLU A 308 -5.80 -7.29 -11.58
N GLN A 309 -5.10 -6.76 -12.56
CA GLN A 309 -3.68 -7.00 -12.75
C GLN A 309 -3.01 -5.71 -13.20
N ASP A 310 -2.06 -5.24 -12.40
CA ASP A 310 -1.18 -4.14 -12.77
C ASP A 310 0.18 -4.66 -13.22
N THR A 311 0.70 -4.07 -14.29
CA THR A 311 2.08 -4.25 -14.77
C THR A 311 2.78 -2.90 -14.73
N TYR A 312 3.82 -2.78 -13.92
CA TYR A 312 4.57 -1.55 -13.72
C TYR A 312 5.63 -1.43 -14.83
N LEU A 313 5.46 -0.43 -15.70
CA LEU A 313 6.31 -0.21 -16.86
C LEU A 313 7.52 0.65 -16.52
N THR A 314 7.31 1.67 -15.69
CA THR A 314 8.36 2.62 -15.31
C THR A 314 8.13 3.15 -13.90
N ILE A 315 9.21 3.20 -13.11
CA ILE A 315 9.29 4.00 -11.88
C ILE A 315 10.58 4.80 -11.96
N LYS A 316 10.49 6.13 -12.07
CA LYS A 316 11.65 7.01 -12.28
C LYS A 316 11.58 8.27 -11.43
N TRP A 317 12.75 8.64 -10.92
CA TRP A 317 12.98 9.93 -10.26
C TRP A 317 13.33 10.99 -11.30
N LEU A 318 12.65 12.13 -11.25
CA LEU A 318 12.84 13.23 -12.18
C LEU A 318 13.17 14.51 -11.40
N PRO A 319 14.20 15.27 -11.81
CA PRO A 319 14.49 16.57 -11.19
C PRO A 319 13.44 17.63 -11.53
N GLN A 320 12.71 17.45 -12.63
CA GLN A 320 11.65 18.33 -13.12
C GLN A 320 10.69 17.54 -13.99
N LEU A 321 9.44 18.01 -14.12
CA LEU A 321 8.49 17.42 -15.06
C LEU A 321 9.03 17.47 -16.51
N PRO A 322 8.77 16.43 -17.32
CA PRO A 322 8.94 16.52 -18.77
C PRO A 322 8.06 17.65 -19.31
N HIS A 323 8.53 18.35 -20.35
CA HIS A 323 7.86 19.54 -20.88
C HIS A 323 6.37 19.33 -21.20
N GLU A 324 6.01 18.17 -21.75
CA GLU A 324 4.62 17.83 -22.08
C GLU A 324 3.75 17.66 -20.82
N ALA A 325 4.28 17.03 -19.77
CA ALA A 325 3.59 16.87 -18.49
C ALA A 325 3.49 18.20 -17.74
N ASP A 326 4.54 19.03 -17.81
CA ASP A 326 4.52 20.39 -17.24
C ASP A 326 3.46 21.25 -17.93
N GLN A 327 3.38 21.24 -19.26
CA GLN A 327 2.31 21.95 -19.98
C GLN A 327 0.91 21.49 -19.56
N LEU A 328 0.68 20.17 -19.49
CA LEU A 328 -0.59 19.63 -19.01
C LEU A 328 -0.90 20.08 -17.59
N PHE A 329 0.10 20.07 -16.71
CA PHE A 329 -0.05 20.51 -15.32
C PHE A 329 -0.34 22.02 -15.23
N GLN A 330 0.38 22.87 -15.97
CA GLN A 330 0.16 24.31 -15.99
C GLN A 330 -1.19 24.67 -16.60
N ASP A 331 -1.60 24.03 -17.69
CA ASP A 331 -2.92 24.23 -18.30
C ASP A 331 -4.03 23.84 -17.31
N ALA A 332 -3.83 22.74 -16.58
CA ALA A 332 -4.72 22.29 -15.53
C ALA A 332 -4.80 23.32 -14.39
N VAL A 333 -3.67 23.74 -13.82
CA VAL A 333 -3.60 24.69 -12.70
C VAL A 333 -4.15 26.07 -13.08
N ASN A 334 -3.77 26.62 -14.24
CA ASN A 334 -4.28 27.91 -14.72
C ASN A 334 -5.79 27.90 -14.90
N SER A 335 -6.35 26.75 -15.26
CA SER A 335 -7.80 26.61 -15.32
C SER A 335 -8.44 26.64 -13.93
N LEU A 336 -7.75 26.25 -12.85
CA LEU A 336 -8.30 26.26 -11.48
C LEU A 336 -8.40 27.67 -10.88
N GLU A 337 -7.56 28.60 -11.34
CA GLU A 337 -7.49 29.97 -10.82
C GLU A 337 -8.51 30.93 -11.47
N GLN A 338 -9.25 30.47 -12.49
CA GLN A 338 -10.28 31.23 -13.23
C GLN A 338 -11.67 30.73 -12.89
#